data_AF-I4AHC7-F1
#
_entry.id   AF-I4AHC7-F1
#
_cell.length_a   1.000
_cell.length_b   1.000
_cell.length_c   1.000
_cell.angle_alpha   90.00
_cell.angle_beta   90.00
_cell.angle_gamma   90.00
#
_symmetry.space_group_name_H-M   'P 1'
#
loop_
_entity.id
_entity.type
_entity.pdbx_description
1 polymer ?
#
loop_
_entity_poly.entity_id
_entity_poly.type
_entity_poly.pdbx_seq_one_letter_code
_entity_poly.pdbx_strand_id
1 'polypeptide(L)'
;MKLQLLLIFILLVASCIEKSEHRYNMFPSTALEEQKITINVLRDSLKLEIEDCRKDSIYLQTIFYNNSHHRKTINKTIIDEKVSFTVPKGTTYFRSFFYTLCDKDKKEYIVRIYNKNGIPVQNAFYDKMADTVYFNREIINYPNNLSAYSNRVIQLANLNYLGKVADTLVKSSAKSYLNIVESKVNSESANDLRALSTLYAFSGEYKKAQQIILQLYKSHINSYELDKALSDYWFAEEVINKDNVEVGKFNTQIIENIAKYYPNSITGVIAIDDAYEDNIYANFFSKEDILKNLYIHRKTFKSENFLIQKGVAKINLDIGNIRVARIEAEKNLHEILDDSFIHYNPFSKEDYEKGVQKSTYVGGAYELLAEVNEVEKKYEQAIVYLDSASYFYRKDISNNFKSTLISQISNRKAYIQKK
;
A
#
# COMPACT_ATOMS: atom_id res chain seq x y z
N MET A 1 -28.09 -1.86 -64.09
CA MET A 1 -28.11 -2.80 -62.94
C MET A 1 -26.73 -3.28 -62.48
N LYS A 2 -25.86 -3.82 -63.34
CA LYS A 2 -24.54 -4.34 -62.90
C LYS A 2 -23.59 -3.28 -62.29
N LEU A 3 -23.66 -2.03 -62.73
CA LEU A 3 -22.81 -0.93 -62.23
C LEU A 3 -23.26 -0.40 -60.84
N GLN A 4 -24.56 -0.42 -60.55
CA GLN A 4 -25.10 0.00 -59.24
C GLN A 4 -24.79 -1.02 -58.14
N LEU A 5 -24.80 -2.31 -58.46
CA LEU A 5 -24.39 -3.38 -57.54
C LEU A 5 -22.90 -3.28 -57.17
N LEU A 6 -22.04 -2.90 -58.12
CA LEU A 6 -20.61 -2.70 -57.88
C LEU A 6 -20.35 -1.50 -56.94
N LEU A 7 -21.09 -0.40 -57.11
CA LEU A 7 -20.95 0.80 -56.28
C LEU A 7 -21.44 0.56 -54.84
N ILE A 8 -22.54 -0.18 -54.66
CA ILE A 8 -23.04 -0.56 -53.33
C ILE A 8 -22.05 -1.50 -52.64
N PHE A 9 -21.41 -2.41 -53.37
CA PHE A 9 -20.39 -3.30 -52.80
C PHE A 9 -19.13 -2.55 -52.38
N ILE A 10 -18.66 -1.58 -53.18
CA ILE A 10 -17.51 -0.73 -52.82
C ILE A 10 -17.83 0.15 -51.60
N LEU A 11 -19.05 0.69 -51.50
CA LEU A 11 -19.50 1.46 -50.34
C LEU A 11 -19.64 0.60 -49.06
N LEU A 12 -20.07 -0.66 -49.19
CA LEU A 12 -20.15 -1.62 -48.08
C LEU A 12 -18.77 -2.14 -47.63
N VAL A 13 -17.81 -2.26 -48.55
CA VAL A 13 -16.43 -2.64 -48.21
C VAL A 13 -15.69 -1.43 -47.62
N ALA A 14 -15.97 -0.21 -48.07
CA ALA A 14 -15.41 1.01 -47.47
C ALA A 14 -16.00 1.35 -46.08
N SER A 15 -17.22 0.90 -45.77
CA SER A 15 -17.77 1.00 -44.41
C SER A 15 -17.27 -0.11 -43.46
N CYS A 16 -16.56 -1.11 -43.98
CA CYS A 16 -15.78 -2.09 -43.23
C CYS A 16 -14.28 -1.74 -43.21
N ILE A 17 -13.92 -0.45 -43.30
CA ILE A 17 -12.66 -0.02 -42.70
C ILE A 17 -12.86 -0.22 -41.20
N GLU A 18 -12.30 -1.32 -40.70
CA GLU A 18 -12.10 -1.58 -39.29
C GLU A 18 -11.75 -0.24 -38.64
N LYS A 19 -12.60 0.24 -37.73
CA LYS A 19 -12.12 1.13 -36.68
C LYS A 19 -10.96 0.38 -36.06
N SER A 20 -9.74 0.67 -36.50
CA SER A 20 -8.57 0.29 -35.74
C SER A 20 -8.82 0.90 -34.39
N GLU A 21 -9.15 0.08 -33.39
CA GLU A 21 -9.05 0.46 -32.00
C GLU A 21 -7.60 0.90 -31.86
N HIS A 22 -7.35 2.21 -31.99
CA HIS A 22 -6.12 2.80 -31.54
C HIS A 22 -6.10 2.50 -30.05
N ARG A 23 -5.45 1.40 -29.68
CA ARG A 23 -5.06 1.13 -28.31
C ARG A 23 -4.07 2.22 -27.95
N TYR A 24 -4.60 3.36 -27.51
CA TYR A 24 -3.82 4.37 -26.86
C TYR A 24 -3.20 3.70 -25.63
N ASN A 25 -1.92 3.37 -25.73
CA ASN A 25 -1.16 2.96 -24.56
C ASN A 25 -1.08 4.19 -23.65
N MET A 26 -2.00 4.26 -22.68
CA MET A 26 -2.09 5.35 -21.71
C MET A 26 -0.76 5.55 -20.96
N PHE A 27 -0.02 4.47 -20.74
CA PHE A 27 1.31 4.49 -20.14
C PHE A 27 2.39 4.08 -21.15
N PRO A 28 3.60 4.68 -21.07
CA PRO A 28 4.75 4.15 -21.76
C PRO A 28 5.13 2.78 -21.19
N SER A 29 5.64 1.87 -22.02
CA SER A 29 6.14 0.56 -21.55
C SER A 29 7.41 0.69 -20.69
N THR A 30 8.18 1.76 -20.89
CA THR A 30 9.43 2.06 -20.20
C THR A 30 9.58 3.57 -19.96
N ALA A 31 10.30 3.96 -18.92
CA ALA A 31 10.63 5.36 -18.64
C ALA A 31 12.08 5.52 -18.16
N LEU A 32 12.59 6.75 -18.18
CA LEU A 32 13.87 7.11 -17.56
C LEU A 32 13.63 7.67 -16.16
N GLU A 33 14.65 7.59 -15.29
CA GLU A 33 14.65 8.33 -14.03
C GLU A 33 14.50 9.84 -14.32
N GLU A 34 13.75 10.53 -13.45
CA GLU A 34 13.50 11.98 -13.56
C GLU A 34 12.76 12.40 -14.84
N GLN A 35 12.29 11.44 -15.65
CA GLN A 35 11.43 11.73 -16.79
C GLN A 35 10.07 12.25 -16.32
N LYS A 36 9.62 13.35 -16.93
CA LYS A 36 8.23 13.79 -16.82
C LYS A 36 7.36 12.91 -17.69
N ILE A 37 6.43 12.19 -17.07
CA ILE A 37 5.42 11.38 -17.75
C ILE A 37 4.14 12.20 -17.80
N THR A 38 3.53 12.21 -18.98
CA THR A 38 2.21 12.82 -19.21
C THR A 38 1.31 11.74 -19.77
N ILE A 39 0.18 11.54 -19.11
CA ILE A 39 -0.82 10.52 -19.44
C ILE A 39 -2.06 11.27 -19.88
N ASN A 40 -2.58 10.87 -21.04
CA ASN A 40 -3.89 11.29 -21.51
C ASN A 40 -4.85 10.12 -21.26
N VAL A 41 -5.94 10.38 -20.58
CA VAL A 41 -6.88 9.39 -20.06
C VAL A 41 -8.25 9.67 -20.64
N LEU A 42 -8.62 8.88 -21.65
CA LEU A 42 -9.99 8.86 -22.14
C LEU A 42 -10.82 8.05 -21.16
N ARG A 43 -11.86 8.63 -20.57
CA ARG A 43 -12.70 7.94 -19.57
C ARG A 43 -13.23 6.60 -20.10
N ASP A 44 -13.65 6.55 -21.36
CA ASP A 44 -14.17 5.34 -22.01
C ASP A 44 -13.10 4.24 -22.19
N SER A 45 -11.82 4.60 -22.15
CA SER A 45 -10.72 3.63 -22.21
C SER A 45 -10.45 2.94 -20.87
N LEU A 46 -10.90 3.57 -19.78
CA LEU A 46 -10.94 2.95 -18.47
C LEU A 46 -12.21 2.11 -18.45
N LYS A 47 -12.06 0.78 -18.39
CA LYS A 47 -13.18 -0.16 -18.31
C LYS A 47 -13.81 -0.14 -16.91
N LEU A 48 -14.12 1.05 -16.39
CA LEU A 48 -14.79 1.25 -15.11
C LEU A 48 -16.19 0.65 -15.21
N GLU A 49 -16.51 -0.23 -14.27
CA GLU A 49 -17.63 -1.16 -14.40
C GLU A 49 -18.94 -0.59 -13.81
N ILE A 50 -18.88 0.54 -13.12
CA ILE A 50 -20.02 1.14 -12.42
C ILE A 50 -20.48 2.42 -13.15
N GLU A 51 -21.70 2.36 -13.68
CA GLU A 51 -22.32 3.42 -14.49
C GLU A 51 -22.57 4.72 -13.70
N ASP A 52 -22.88 4.61 -12.40
CA ASP A 52 -23.04 5.75 -11.49
C ASP A 52 -21.71 6.48 -11.22
N CYS A 53 -20.55 5.83 -11.39
CA CYS A 53 -19.24 6.45 -11.26
C CYS A 53 -18.83 7.32 -12.48
N ARG A 54 -19.66 7.36 -13.54
CA ARG A 54 -19.32 8.11 -14.77
C ARG A 54 -19.24 9.62 -14.55
N LYS A 55 -19.82 10.15 -13.46
CA LYS A 55 -19.75 11.58 -13.09
C LYS A 55 -18.63 11.89 -12.08
N ASP A 56 -18.03 10.88 -11.46
CA ASP A 56 -17.00 11.07 -10.45
C ASP A 56 -15.67 11.49 -11.06
N SER A 57 -14.87 12.24 -10.30
CA SER A 57 -13.47 12.48 -10.65
C SER A 57 -12.71 11.16 -10.78
N ILE A 58 -11.84 11.08 -11.78
CA ILE A 58 -10.90 9.96 -11.91
C ILE A 58 -9.60 10.37 -11.22
N TYR A 59 -9.06 9.44 -10.46
CA TYR A 59 -7.78 9.57 -9.80
C TYR A 59 -6.80 8.56 -10.37
N LEU A 60 -5.53 8.95 -10.36
CA LEU A 60 -4.40 8.09 -10.67
C LEU A 60 -3.57 7.90 -9.40
N GLN A 61 -3.48 6.65 -8.94
CA GLN A 61 -2.50 6.24 -7.94
C GLN A 61 -1.28 5.67 -8.65
N THR A 62 -0.10 6.22 -8.37
CA THR A 62 1.19 5.69 -8.84
C THR A 62 2.10 5.41 -7.66
N ILE A 63 2.55 4.17 -7.55
CA ILE A 63 3.45 3.68 -6.51
C ILE A 63 4.81 3.44 -7.15
N PHE A 64 5.79 4.28 -6.80
CA PHE A 64 7.19 4.15 -7.22
C PHE A 64 7.95 3.26 -6.27
N TYR A 65 8.61 2.22 -6.79
CA TYR A 65 9.44 1.30 -6.03
C TYR A 65 10.90 1.65 -6.29
N ASN A 66 11.72 1.70 -5.24
CA ASN A 66 13.18 1.80 -5.36
C ASN A 66 13.87 0.45 -5.09
N ASN A 67 15.21 0.42 -5.12
CA ASN A 67 16.00 -0.80 -4.85
C ASN A 67 15.71 -1.43 -3.49
N SER A 68 15.48 -0.61 -2.47
CA SER A 68 15.11 -1.04 -1.10
C SER A 68 13.62 -1.41 -0.97
N HIS A 69 12.86 -1.37 -2.07
CA HIS A 69 11.40 -1.52 -2.07
C HIS A 69 10.67 -0.49 -1.21
N HIS A 70 11.33 0.63 -0.90
CA HIS A 70 10.65 1.80 -0.38
C HIS A 70 9.73 2.34 -1.47
N ARG A 71 8.52 2.68 -1.03
CA ARG A 71 7.43 3.09 -1.89
C ARG A 71 7.20 4.57 -1.71
N LYS A 72 7.26 5.31 -2.81
CA LYS A 72 6.66 6.64 -2.86
C LYS A 72 5.35 6.54 -3.60
N THR A 73 4.26 6.88 -2.93
CA THR A 73 2.95 6.95 -3.59
C THR A 73 2.68 8.39 -3.98
N ILE A 74 2.20 8.59 -5.21
CA ILE A 74 1.54 9.82 -5.61
C ILE A 74 0.12 9.48 -6.00
N ASN A 75 -0.81 10.32 -5.58
CA ASN A 75 -2.18 10.29 -6.06
C ASN A 75 -2.43 11.63 -6.76
N LYS A 76 -3.12 11.57 -7.90
CA LYS A 76 -3.38 12.72 -8.74
C LYS A 76 -4.80 12.65 -9.26
N THR A 77 -5.57 13.70 -9.04
CA THR A 77 -6.83 13.92 -9.76
C THR A 77 -6.54 14.19 -11.22
N ILE A 78 -7.29 13.56 -12.12
CA ILE A 78 -7.22 13.79 -13.55
C ILE A 78 -8.08 14.99 -13.89
N ILE A 79 -7.45 16.02 -14.49
CA ILE A 79 -8.10 17.27 -14.89
C ILE A 79 -7.99 17.35 -16.41
N ASP A 80 -9.09 17.66 -17.09
CA ASP A 80 -9.15 17.76 -18.55
C ASP A 80 -8.54 16.52 -19.25
N GLU A 81 -8.87 15.33 -18.75
CA GLU A 81 -8.39 14.04 -19.27
C GLU A 81 -6.86 13.89 -19.24
N LYS A 82 -6.15 14.68 -18.43
CA LYS A 82 -4.70 14.72 -18.41
C LYS A 82 -4.13 14.72 -17.00
N VAL A 83 -3.02 14.00 -16.84
CA VAL A 83 -2.24 14.01 -15.60
C VAL A 83 -0.75 13.93 -15.94
N SER A 84 0.06 14.63 -15.16
CA SER A 84 1.52 14.54 -15.29
C SER A 84 2.23 14.44 -13.96
N PHE A 85 3.34 13.72 -13.96
CA PHE A 85 4.23 13.58 -12.82
C PHE A 85 5.65 13.31 -13.28
N THR A 86 6.61 13.54 -12.40
CA THR A 86 8.03 13.24 -12.63
C THR A 86 8.39 11.96 -11.91
N VAL A 87 9.04 11.02 -12.61
CA VAL A 87 9.59 9.80 -12.00
C VAL A 87 10.67 10.19 -10.99
N PRO A 88 10.53 9.86 -9.69
CA PRO A 88 11.56 10.17 -8.71
C PRO A 88 12.89 9.49 -9.02
N LYS A 89 14.00 10.15 -8.71
CA LYS A 89 15.33 9.54 -8.73
C LYS A 89 15.40 8.33 -7.79
N GLY A 90 16.08 7.28 -8.22
CA GLY A 90 16.21 5.99 -7.51
C GLY A 90 15.06 5.02 -7.77
N THR A 91 14.11 5.35 -8.64
CA THR A 91 12.98 4.46 -8.98
C THR A 91 13.46 3.31 -9.86
N THR A 92 13.09 2.07 -9.52
CA THR A 92 13.38 0.86 -10.29
C THR A 92 12.25 0.50 -11.25
N TYR A 93 11.01 0.58 -10.75
CA TYR A 93 9.79 0.49 -11.52
C TYR A 93 8.67 1.22 -10.78
N PHE A 94 7.56 1.48 -11.46
CA PHE A 94 6.35 1.95 -10.80
C PHE A 94 5.12 1.21 -11.27
N ARG A 95 4.13 1.14 -10.39
CA ARG A 95 2.82 0.56 -10.65
C ARG A 95 1.79 1.66 -10.56
N SER A 96 0.89 1.69 -11.52
CA SER A 96 -0.15 2.70 -11.63
C SER A 96 -1.52 2.05 -11.77
N PHE A 97 -2.51 2.66 -11.12
CA PHE A 97 -3.90 2.21 -11.12
C PHE A 97 -4.79 3.45 -11.21
N PHE A 98 -5.81 3.38 -12.06
CA PHE A 98 -6.87 4.38 -12.06
C PHE A 98 -7.96 3.97 -11.06
N TYR A 99 -8.61 4.94 -10.46
CA TYR A 99 -9.75 4.69 -9.59
C TYR A 99 -10.69 5.90 -9.57
N THR A 100 -11.95 5.65 -9.24
CA THR A 100 -12.95 6.64 -8.82
C THR A 100 -13.28 6.39 -7.35
N LEU A 101 -14.20 7.18 -6.77
CA LEU A 101 -14.61 6.98 -5.38
C LEU A 101 -15.36 5.65 -5.18
N CYS A 102 -16.06 5.18 -6.22
CA CYS A 102 -16.89 3.98 -6.16
C CYS A 102 -16.33 2.77 -6.91
N ASP A 103 -15.26 2.92 -7.71
CA ASP A 103 -14.68 1.80 -8.46
C ASP A 103 -13.15 1.93 -8.61
N LYS A 104 -12.45 0.81 -8.74
CA LYS A 104 -11.01 0.79 -9.03
C LYS A 104 -10.77 0.05 -10.33
N ASP A 105 -9.98 0.66 -11.23
CA ASP A 105 -9.50 -0.03 -12.42
C ASP A 105 -8.68 -1.26 -11.98
N LYS A 106 -9.18 -2.44 -12.34
CA LYS A 106 -8.50 -3.72 -12.10
C LYS A 106 -7.21 -3.83 -12.93
N LYS A 107 -7.03 -2.98 -13.95
CA LYS A 107 -5.83 -2.99 -14.78
C LYS A 107 -4.67 -2.28 -14.09
N GLU A 108 -3.67 -3.08 -13.75
CA GLU A 108 -2.38 -2.59 -13.30
C GLU A 108 -1.50 -2.17 -14.50
N TYR A 109 -0.94 -0.97 -14.43
CA TYR A 109 0.08 -0.50 -15.37
C TYR A 109 1.44 -0.56 -14.70
N ILE A 110 2.34 -1.40 -15.20
CA ILE A 110 3.70 -1.51 -14.67
C ILE A 110 4.69 -0.92 -15.67
N VAL A 111 5.42 0.11 -15.24
CA VAL A 111 6.43 0.78 -16.06
C VAL A 111 7.81 0.55 -15.47
N ARG A 112 8.73 0.09 -16.32
CA ARG A 112 10.11 -0.22 -15.96
C ARG A 112 11.01 0.98 -16.16
N ILE A 113 11.95 1.21 -15.25
CA ILE A 113 12.90 2.30 -15.38
C ILE A 113 14.19 1.83 -16.05
N TYR A 114 14.66 2.65 -16.98
CA TYR A 114 15.89 2.46 -17.73
C TYR A 114 16.83 3.63 -17.52
N ASN A 115 18.13 3.36 -17.57
CA ASN A 115 19.12 4.41 -17.60
C ASN A 115 19.23 5.03 -19.01
N LYS A 116 20.00 6.11 -19.13
CA LYS A 116 20.21 6.84 -20.39
C LYS A 116 20.82 5.97 -21.51
N ASN A 117 21.45 4.85 -21.17
CA ASN A 117 22.06 3.91 -22.12
C ASN A 117 21.09 2.81 -22.57
N GLY A 118 19.81 2.87 -22.20
CA GLY A 118 18.83 1.85 -22.55
C GLY A 118 18.99 0.53 -21.80
N ILE A 119 19.74 0.52 -20.69
CA ILE A 119 19.85 -0.63 -19.78
C ILE A 119 18.81 -0.43 -18.65
N PRO A 120 17.99 -1.45 -18.33
CA PRO A 120 17.07 -1.39 -17.19
C PRO A 120 17.87 -1.11 -15.91
N VAL A 121 17.41 -0.19 -15.06
CA VAL A 121 18.09 0.05 -13.78
C VAL A 121 18.04 -1.20 -12.88
N GLN A 122 18.90 -1.25 -11.87
CA GLN A 122 18.96 -2.35 -10.91
C GLN A 122 17.55 -2.67 -10.37
N ASN A 123 17.22 -3.97 -10.29
CA ASN A 123 15.95 -4.49 -9.81
C ASN A 123 14.69 -4.01 -10.57
N ALA A 124 14.80 -3.43 -11.78
CA ALA A 124 13.63 -2.97 -12.55
C ALA A 124 12.60 -4.09 -12.84
N PHE A 125 13.05 -5.35 -12.86
CA PHE A 125 12.23 -6.54 -13.09
C PHE A 125 11.98 -7.37 -11.82
N TYR A 126 12.00 -6.75 -10.65
CA TYR A 126 11.82 -7.44 -9.36
C TYR A 126 10.65 -8.44 -9.34
N ASP A 127 9.47 -8.04 -9.82
CA ASP A 127 8.25 -8.86 -9.89
C ASP A 127 8.34 -10.03 -10.88
N LYS A 128 9.39 -10.08 -11.71
CA LYS A 128 9.67 -11.17 -12.65
C LYS A 128 10.88 -12.00 -12.26
N MET A 129 11.48 -11.79 -11.09
CA MET A 129 12.74 -12.46 -10.70
C MET A 129 12.60 -13.98 -10.49
N ALA A 130 11.38 -14.52 -10.35
CA ALA A 130 11.15 -15.96 -10.38
C ALA A 130 11.55 -16.58 -11.73
N ASP A 131 11.41 -15.84 -12.83
CA ASP A 131 11.83 -16.27 -14.17
C ASP A 131 13.34 -16.11 -14.34
N THR A 132 14.00 -17.21 -14.71
CA THR A 132 15.45 -17.31 -14.90
C THR A 132 15.99 -16.33 -15.95
N VAL A 133 15.21 -15.98 -16.98
CA VAL A 133 15.64 -15.03 -18.02
C VAL A 133 15.86 -13.64 -17.43
N TYR A 134 14.91 -13.16 -16.62
CA TYR A 134 15.01 -11.84 -16.00
C TYR A 134 16.06 -11.80 -14.89
N PHE A 135 16.15 -12.86 -14.10
CA PHE A 135 17.21 -13.00 -13.10
C PHE A 135 18.61 -12.99 -13.73
N ASN A 136 18.86 -13.80 -14.76
CA ASN A 136 20.16 -13.84 -15.43
C ASN A 136 20.51 -12.49 -16.06
N ARG A 137 19.53 -11.80 -16.67
CA ARG A 137 19.72 -10.45 -17.19
C ARG A 137 20.15 -9.46 -16.08
N GLU A 138 19.53 -9.54 -14.90
CA GLU A 138 19.88 -8.70 -13.74
C GLU A 138 21.33 -8.93 -13.30
N ILE A 139 21.73 -10.19 -13.12
CA ILE A 139 23.08 -10.53 -12.66
C ILE A 139 24.15 -10.19 -13.71
N ILE A 140 23.84 -10.29 -15.00
CA ILE A 140 24.75 -9.88 -16.08
C ILE A 140 24.94 -8.36 -16.07
N ASN A 141 23.86 -7.60 -15.95
CA ASN A 141 23.92 -6.13 -15.96
C ASN A 141 24.50 -5.58 -14.65
N TYR A 142 24.27 -6.27 -13.53
CA TYR A 142 24.66 -5.86 -12.18
C TYR A 142 25.28 -7.02 -11.39
N PRO A 143 26.53 -7.44 -11.68
CA PRO A 143 27.16 -8.62 -11.06
C PRO A 143 27.34 -8.54 -9.53
N ASN A 144 27.33 -7.31 -8.99
CA ASN A 144 27.43 -7.04 -7.56
C ASN A 144 26.07 -6.83 -6.87
N ASN A 145 24.95 -7.00 -7.59
CA ASN A 145 23.62 -6.89 -7.00
C ASN A 145 23.28 -8.16 -6.18
N LEU A 146 23.78 -8.24 -4.95
CA LEU A 146 23.50 -9.38 -4.06
C LEU A 146 22.00 -9.51 -3.74
N SER A 147 21.25 -8.41 -3.73
CA SER A 147 19.79 -8.43 -3.50
C SER A 147 19.01 -9.15 -4.60
N ALA A 148 19.53 -9.29 -5.82
CA ALA A 148 18.86 -10.04 -6.87
C ALA A 148 18.66 -11.51 -6.51
N TYR A 149 19.60 -12.10 -5.77
CA TYR A 149 19.52 -13.49 -5.33
C TYR A 149 18.41 -13.70 -4.30
N SER A 150 18.33 -12.84 -3.28
CA SER A 150 17.25 -12.90 -2.29
C SER A 150 15.89 -12.55 -2.91
N ASN A 151 15.84 -11.54 -3.79
CA ASN A 151 14.64 -11.15 -4.51
C ASN A 151 14.04 -12.31 -5.32
N ARG A 152 14.88 -13.08 -6.01
CA ARG A 152 14.44 -14.29 -6.73
C ARG A 152 13.82 -15.33 -5.80
N VAL A 153 14.46 -15.58 -4.64
CA VAL A 153 13.94 -16.53 -3.64
C VAL A 153 12.59 -16.06 -3.10
N ILE A 154 12.42 -14.77 -2.81
CA ILE A 154 11.14 -14.18 -2.40
C ILE A 154 10.06 -14.39 -3.47
N GLN A 155 10.38 -14.16 -4.75
CA GLN A 155 9.40 -14.39 -5.83
C GLN A 155 9.03 -15.88 -5.97
N LEU A 156 9.99 -16.79 -5.81
CA LEU A 156 9.71 -18.23 -5.76
C LEU A 156 8.84 -18.60 -4.55
N ALA A 157 9.10 -18.00 -3.38
CA ALA A 157 8.29 -18.20 -2.17
C ALA A 157 6.85 -17.70 -2.35
N ASN A 158 6.64 -16.56 -3.01
CA ASN A 158 5.30 -16.08 -3.39
C ASN A 158 4.57 -17.09 -4.29
N LEU A 159 5.27 -17.66 -5.28
CA LEU A 159 4.69 -18.70 -6.13
C LEU A 159 4.40 -19.99 -5.35
N ASN A 160 5.23 -20.33 -4.35
CA ASN A 160 4.99 -21.49 -3.49
C ASN A 160 3.76 -21.31 -2.60
N TYR A 161 3.61 -20.13 -2.00
CA TYR A 161 2.44 -19.77 -1.21
C TYR A 161 1.15 -19.92 -2.02
N LEU A 162 1.19 -19.59 -3.32
CA LEU A 162 0.09 -19.77 -4.26
C LEU A 162 -0.03 -21.21 -4.83
N GLY A 163 0.75 -22.17 -4.34
CA GLY A 163 0.74 -23.57 -4.80
C GLY A 163 1.29 -23.79 -6.21
N LYS A 164 2.01 -22.83 -6.79
CA LYS A 164 2.51 -22.88 -8.19
C LYS A 164 3.90 -23.49 -8.32
N VAL A 165 4.68 -23.51 -7.25
CA VAL A 165 6.00 -24.17 -7.19
C VAL A 165 6.18 -24.89 -5.86
N ALA A 166 7.03 -25.92 -5.82
CA ALA A 166 7.31 -26.67 -4.60
C ALA A 166 8.21 -25.89 -3.61
N ASP A 167 8.06 -26.16 -2.31
CA ASP A 167 8.88 -25.56 -1.25
C ASP A 167 10.36 -26.00 -1.37
N THR A 168 10.60 -27.21 -1.87
CA THR A 168 11.93 -27.75 -2.17
C THR A 168 12.70 -26.88 -3.18
N LEU A 169 12.03 -26.26 -4.15
CA LEU A 169 12.65 -25.34 -5.10
C LEU A 169 13.08 -24.03 -4.41
N VAL A 170 12.27 -23.51 -3.51
CA VAL A 170 12.57 -22.30 -2.72
C VAL A 170 13.80 -22.56 -1.85
N LYS A 171 13.78 -23.65 -1.06
CA LYS A 171 14.87 -24.05 -0.15
C LYS A 171 16.19 -24.29 -0.89
N SER A 172 16.15 -25.05 -1.98
CA SER A 172 17.36 -25.37 -2.76
C SER A 172 17.94 -24.15 -3.48
N SER A 173 17.09 -23.25 -4.01
CA SER A 173 17.54 -21.98 -4.59
C SER A 173 18.21 -21.10 -3.54
N ALA A 174 17.61 -20.96 -2.36
CA ALA A 174 18.18 -20.19 -1.26
C ALA A 174 19.56 -20.73 -0.85
N LYS A 175 19.70 -22.05 -0.66
CA LYS A 175 20.98 -22.70 -0.33
C LYS A 175 22.04 -22.51 -1.41
N SER A 176 21.68 -22.65 -2.67
CA SER A 176 22.61 -22.43 -3.80
C SER A 176 23.15 -21.00 -3.81
N TYR A 177 22.29 -20.02 -3.56
CA TYR A 177 22.67 -18.61 -3.58
C TYR A 177 23.40 -18.15 -2.32
N LEU A 178 23.21 -18.80 -1.17
CA LEU A 178 23.94 -18.50 0.05
C LEU A 178 25.45 -18.50 -0.17
N ASN A 179 26.00 -19.55 -0.80
CA ASN A 179 27.44 -19.66 -1.08
C ASN A 179 27.99 -18.45 -1.87
N ILE A 180 27.20 -17.89 -2.78
CA ILE A 180 27.58 -16.74 -3.61
C ILE A 180 27.50 -15.45 -2.79
N VAL A 181 26.45 -15.27 -2.00
CA VAL A 181 26.21 -14.04 -1.24
C VAL A 181 27.11 -13.96 -0.01
N GLU A 182 27.28 -15.04 0.75
CA GLU A 182 28.15 -15.11 1.93
C GLU A 182 29.59 -14.68 1.64
N SER A 183 30.13 -15.07 0.48
CA SER A 183 31.51 -14.74 0.08
C SER A 183 31.71 -13.29 -0.35
N LYS A 184 30.63 -12.52 -0.54
CA LYS A 184 30.66 -11.16 -1.08
C LYS A 184 30.02 -10.12 -0.16
N VAL A 185 29.33 -10.55 0.89
CA VAL A 185 28.57 -9.67 1.78
C VAL A 185 29.49 -8.62 2.41
N ASN A 186 29.12 -7.34 2.29
CA ASN A 186 29.71 -6.30 3.12
C ASN A 186 28.88 -6.13 4.39
N SER A 187 29.50 -6.36 5.56
CA SER A 187 28.83 -6.22 6.86
C SER A 187 28.39 -4.80 7.21
N GLU A 188 28.86 -3.79 6.48
CA GLU A 188 28.44 -2.39 6.60
C GLU A 188 27.29 -2.03 5.64
N SER A 189 26.95 -2.91 4.70
CA SER A 189 25.86 -2.70 3.75
C SER A 189 24.56 -3.29 4.28
N ALA A 190 23.60 -2.43 4.62
CA ALA A 190 22.27 -2.88 5.07
C ALA A 190 21.55 -3.75 4.03
N ASN A 191 21.74 -3.46 2.73
CA ASN A 191 21.13 -4.23 1.65
C ASN A 191 21.75 -5.64 1.55
N ASP A 192 23.06 -5.76 1.76
CA ASP A 192 23.77 -7.04 1.70
C ASP A 192 23.40 -7.90 2.92
N LEU A 193 23.35 -7.29 4.11
CA LEU A 193 22.91 -7.97 5.33
C LEU A 193 21.46 -8.44 5.20
N ARG A 194 20.56 -7.63 4.63
CA ARG A 194 19.19 -8.07 4.35
C ARG A 194 19.22 -9.28 3.41
N ALA A 195 19.87 -9.17 2.25
CA ALA A 195 19.93 -10.25 1.27
C ALA A 195 20.43 -11.56 1.90
N LEU A 196 21.47 -11.48 2.74
CA LEU A 196 22.01 -12.61 3.47
C LEU A 196 21.00 -13.18 4.47
N SER A 197 20.36 -12.34 5.29
CA SER A 197 19.35 -12.80 6.26
C SER A 197 18.16 -13.49 5.60
N THR A 198 17.66 -12.96 4.48
CA THR A 198 16.57 -13.53 3.69
C THR A 198 16.96 -14.93 3.19
N LEU A 199 18.15 -15.10 2.64
CA LEU A 199 18.62 -16.39 2.15
C LEU A 199 18.80 -17.42 3.27
N TYR A 200 19.30 -17.01 4.44
CA TYR A 200 19.35 -17.89 5.61
C TYR A 200 17.95 -18.29 6.08
N ALA A 201 16.98 -17.37 6.09
CA ALA A 201 15.62 -17.69 6.51
C ALA A 201 14.97 -18.70 5.56
N PHE A 202 15.00 -18.46 4.25
CA PHE A 202 14.37 -19.34 3.26
C PHE A 202 15.10 -20.68 3.04
N SER A 203 16.35 -20.80 3.47
CA SER A 203 17.08 -22.08 3.51
C SER A 203 16.79 -22.91 4.77
N GLY A 204 16.10 -22.33 5.76
CA GLY A 204 15.78 -22.94 7.06
C GLY A 204 16.81 -22.69 8.16
N GLU A 205 17.83 -21.87 7.91
CA GLU A 205 18.89 -21.53 8.86
C GLU A 205 18.49 -20.34 9.77
N TYR A 206 17.32 -20.44 10.42
CA TYR A 206 16.69 -19.34 11.16
C TYR A 206 17.59 -18.69 12.22
N LYS A 207 18.39 -19.46 12.97
CA LYS A 207 19.30 -18.89 13.97
C LYS A 207 20.34 -17.96 13.35
N LYS A 208 20.87 -18.28 12.17
CA LYS A 208 21.80 -17.40 11.44
C LYS A 208 21.06 -16.18 10.88
N ALA A 209 19.86 -16.36 10.33
CA ALA A 209 19.04 -15.25 9.87
C ALA A 209 18.78 -14.24 11.00
N GLN A 210 18.37 -14.72 12.19
CA GLN A 210 18.15 -13.90 13.38
C GLN A 210 19.43 -13.14 13.80
N GLN A 211 20.61 -13.77 13.75
CA GLN A 211 21.87 -13.10 14.05
C GLN A 211 22.17 -11.94 13.09
N ILE A 212 21.93 -12.12 11.79
CA ILE A 212 22.11 -11.06 10.79
C ILE A 212 21.06 -9.96 10.96
N ILE A 213 19.81 -10.29 11.29
CA ILE A 213 18.76 -9.29 11.58
C ILE A 213 19.11 -8.49 12.84
N LEU A 214 19.65 -9.14 13.88
CA LEU A 214 20.16 -8.45 15.08
C LEU A 214 21.34 -7.54 14.76
N GLN A 215 22.19 -7.90 13.79
CA GLN A 215 23.25 -7.04 13.30
C GLN A 215 22.66 -5.81 12.58
N LEU A 216 21.69 -6.00 11.67
CA LEU A 216 20.95 -4.91 11.03
C LEU A 216 20.31 -3.96 12.04
N TYR A 217 19.66 -4.52 13.07
CA TYR A 217 19.06 -3.75 14.16
C TYR A 217 20.10 -2.87 14.87
N LYS A 218 21.30 -3.39 15.13
CA LYS A 218 22.37 -2.65 15.82
C LYS A 218 23.04 -1.59 14.96
N SER A 219 23.36 -1.89 13.70
CA SER A 219 24.15 -0.99 12.84
C SER A 219 23.32 -0.11 11.91
N HIS A 220 22.06 -0.47 11.65
CA HIS A 220 21.20 0.18 10.64
C HIS A 220 19.75 0.34 11.10
N ILE A 221 19.54 0.73 12.38
CA ILE A 221 18.20 0.89 12.98
C ILE A 221 17.24 1.80 12.19
N ASN A 222 17.77 2.78 11.47
CA ASN A 222 17.00 3.72 10.65
C ASN A 222 16.97 3.33 9.16
N SER A 223 17.20 2.07 8.83
CA SER A 223 17.16 1.57 7.45
C SER A 223 15.85 0.84 7.14
N TYR A 224 15.31 1.07 5.95
CA TYR A 224 14.20 0.27 5.42
C TYR A 224 14.56 -1.22 5.28
N GLU A 225 15.85 -1.55 5.17
CA GLU A 225 16.29 -2.93 5.02
C GLU A 225 16.07 -3.76 6.30
N LEU A 226 16.00 -3.13 7.49
CA LEU A 226 15.66 -3.82 8.73
C LEU A 226 14.19 -4.27 8.72
N ASP A 227 13.27 -3.35 8.40
CA ASP A 227 11.84 -3.67 8.25
C ASP A 227 11.63 -4.79 7.23
N LYS A 228 12.31 -4.69 6.08
CA LYS A 228 12.22 -5.72 5.05
C LYS A 228 12.81 -7.05 5.48
N ALA A 229 13.94 -7.07 6.17
CA ALA A 229 14.51 -8.32 6.69
C ALA A 229 13.56 -9.00 7.69
N LEU A 230 12.89 -8.23 8.55
CA LEU A 230 11.86 -8.76 9.45
C LEU A 230 10.67 -9.33 8.65
N SER A 231 10.15 -8.60 7.67
CA SER A 231 9.04 -9.07 6.82
C SER A 231 9.42 -10.34 6.04
N ASP A 232 10.60 -10.37 5.43
CA ASP A 232 11.12 -11.51 4.68
C ASP A 232 11.32 -12.73 5.60
N TYR A 233 11.78 -12.52 6.84
CA TYR A 233 11.96 -13.56 7.86
C TYR A 233 10.62 -14.17 8.30
N TRP A 234 9.64 -13.33 8.65
CA TRP A 234 8.29 -13.80 9.01
C TRP A 234 7.65 -14.57 7.86
N PHE A 235 7.77 -14.05 6.63
CA PHE A 235 7.23 -14.75 5.46
C PHE A 235 7.93 -16.09 5.22
N ALA A 236 9.23 -16.18 5.46
CA ALA A 236 9.95 -17.45 5.41
C ALA A 236 9.42 -18.44 6.46
N GLU A 237 9.16 -18.01 7.70
CA GLU A 237 8.57 -18.86 8.73
C GLU A 237 7.19 -19.41 8.29
N GLU A 238 6.32 -18.55 7.76
CA GLU A 238 5.00 -18.92 7.23
C GLU A 238 5.07 -19.91 6.05
N VAL A 239 6.04 -19.75 5.15
CA VAL A 239 6.13 -20.56 3.94
C VAL A 239 6.89 -21.87 4.17
N ILE A 240 7.96 -21.82 4.95
CA ILE A 240 8.95 -22.90 5.07
C ILE A 240 8.79 -23.70 6.37
N ASN A 241 8.26 -23.07 7.44
CA ASN A 241 8.17 -23.62 8.79
C ASN A 241 6.71 -23.62 9.30
N LYS A 242 5.78 -24.00 8.42
CA LYS A 242 4.32 -24.00 8.62
C LYS A 242 3.83 -24.67 9.90
N ASP A 243 4.57 -25.64 10.41
CA ASP A 243 4.16 -26.46 11.57
C ASP A 243 4.69 -25.91 12.91
N ASN A 244 5.40 -24.78 12.91
CA ASN A 244 5.99 -24.22 14.12
C ASN A 244 5.04 -23.23 14.81
N VAL A 245 4.81 -23.44 16.11
CA VAL A 245 3.89 -22.62 16.92
C VAL A 245 4.48 -21.24 17.26
N GLU A 246 5.78 -21.00 16.99
CA GLU A 246 6.48 -19.76 17.35
C GLU A 246 6.64 -18.72 16.21
N VAL A 247 5.93 -18.89 15.08
CA VAL A 247 6.00 -17.95 13.94
C VAL A 247 5.75 -16.51 14.42
N GLY A 248 6.63 -15.58 14.02
CA GLY A 248 6.51 -14.16 14.33
C GLY A 248 6.96 -13.74 15.74
N LYS A 249 7.32 -14.68 16.63
CA LYS A 249 7.79 -14.38 18.00
C LYS A 249 9.08 -13.55 17.99
N PHE A 250 10.04 -13.89 17.13
CA PHE A 250 11.29 -13.12 16.99
C PHE A 250 11.02 -11.70 16.49
N ASN A 251 10.17 -11.53 15.47
CA ASN A 251 9.79 -10.21 14.97
C ASN A 251 9.15 -9.36 16.07
N THR A 252 8.20 -9.93 16.81
CA THR A 252 7.54 -9.27 17.94
C THR A 252 8.54 -8.75 18.97
N GLN A 253 9.54 -9.57 19.34
CA GLN A 253 10.61 -9.16 20.26
C GLN A 253 11.47 -8.01 19.72
N ILE A 254 11.77 -7.99 18.42
CA ILE A 254 12.50 -6.89 17.80
C ILE A 254 11.65 -5.62 17.82
N ILE A 255 10.37 -5.70 17.45
CA ILE A 255 9.45 -4.54 17.49
C ILE A 255 9.28 -4.01 18.91
N GLU A 256 9.15 -4.87 19.92
CA GLU A 256 9.09 -4.45 21.33
C GLU A 256 10.36 -3.68 21.75
N ASN A 257 11.54 -4.15 21.37
CA ASN A 257 12.80 -3.44 21.62
C ASN A 257 12.88 -2.10 20.86
N ILE A 258 12.40 -2.06 19.62
CA ILE A 258 12.30 -0.82 18.83
C ILE A 258 11.37 0.17 19.54
N ALA A 259 10.20 -0.27 19.98
CA ALA A 259 9.25 0.59 20.70
C ALA A 259 9.88 1.17 21.98
N LYS A 260 10.69 0.38 22.68
CA LYS A 260 11.36 0.80 23.92
C LYS A 260 12.51 1.78 23.71
N TYR A 261 13.36 1.57 22.70
CA TYR A 261 14.63 2.29 22.56
C TYR A 261 14.70 3.21 21.33
N TYR A 262 13.95 2.90 20.27
CA TYR A 262 13.99 3.60 18.98
C TYR A 262 12.58 3.76 18.37
N PRO A 263 11.58 4.27 19.13
CA PRO A 263 10.17 4.20 18.73
C PRO A 263 9.88 4.90 17.41
N ASN A 264 10.65 5.93 17.06
CA ASN A 264 10.47 6.70 15.82
C ASN A 264 11.48 6.34 14.71
N SER A 265 12.14 5.19 14.81
CA SER A 265 12.91 4.63 13.69
C SER A 265 12.01 4.30 12.51
N ILE A 266 12.57 4.04 11.32
CA ILE A 266 11.78 3.66 10.14
C ILE A 266 10.89 2.46 10.43
N THR A 267 11.45 1.40 11.02
CA THR A 267 10.70 0.20 11.41
C THR A 267 9.64 0.51 12.48
N GLY A 268 9.93 1.41 13.44
CA GLY A 268 8.93 1.84 14.43
C GLY A 268 7.76 2.61 13.82
N VAL A 269 8.03 3.45 12.80
CA VAL A 269 6.99 4.17 12.05
C VAL A 269 6.14 3.20 11.22
N ILE A 270 6.77 2.23 10.55
CA ILE A 270 6.06 1.22 9.75
C ILE A 270 5.25 0.28 10.64
N ALA A 271 5.75 -0.10 11.80
CA ALA A 271 5.02 -0.97 12.74
C ALA A 271 3.67 -0.36 13.20
N ILE A 272 3.47 0.95 13.02
CA ILE A 272 2.30 1.74 13.43
C ILE A 272 1.59 2.38 12.22
N ASP A 273 1.88 1.92 11.00
CA ASP A 273 1.32 2.50 9.77
C ASP A 273 -0.17 2.19 9.54
N ASP A 274 -0.67 1.09 10.09
CA ASP A 274 -2.08 0.72 10.09
C ASP A 274 -2.92 1.49 11.11
N ALA A 275 -4.26 1.38 11.01
CA ALA A 275 -5.19 1.97 11.96
C ALA A 275 -4.81 1.57 13.40
N TYR A 276 -4.43 2.56 14.22
CA TYR A 276 -3.94 2.35 15.59
C TYR A 276 -4.81 1.40 16.42
N GLU A 277 -6.14 1.49 16.29
CA GLU A 277 -7.09 0.69 17.08
C GLU A 277 -7.01 -0.81 16.77
N ASP A 278 -6.57 -1.19 15.56
CA ASP A 278 -6.51 -2.59 15.10
C ASP A 278 -5.05 -3.11 14.99
N ASN A 279 -4.07 -2.29 15.33
CA ASN A 279 -2.67 -2.61 15.16
C ASN A 279 -2.13 -3.46 16.33
N ILE A 280 -1.68 -4.68 16.03
CA ILE A 280 -1.21 -5.65 17.03
C ILE A 280 0.03 -5.19 17.82
N TYR A 281 0.81 -4.25 17.29
CA TYR A 281 2.02 -3.73 17.92
C TYR A 281 1.78 -2.43 18.69
N ALA A 282 0.60 -1.80 18.55
CA ALA A 282 0.28 -0.53 19.17
C ALA A 282 0.52 -0.52 20.69
N ASN A 283 0.24 -1.64 21.36
CA ASN A 283 0.43 -1.78 22.82
C ASN A 283 1.89 -1.70 23.29
N PHE A 284 2.87 -1.83 22.39
CA PHE A 284 4.28 -1.69 22.73
C PHE A 284 4.76 -0.23 22.77
N PHE A 285 4.00 0.69 22.17
CA PHE A 285 4.39 2.09 22.03
C PHE A 285 3.60 2.97 22.98
N SER A 286 4.22 4.06 23.44
CA SER A 286 3.48 5.11 24.15
C SER A 286 2.53 5.84 23.19
N LYS A 287 1.46 6.43 23.73
CA LYS A 287 0.51 7.22 22.92
C LYS A 287 1.22 8.38 22.22
N GLU A 288 2.20 8.99 22.89
CA GLU A 288 3.04 10.06 22.36
C GLU A 288 3.90 9.58 21.17
N ASP A 289 4.49 8.40 21.28
CA ASP A 289 5.29 7.81 20.19
C ASP A 289 4.43 7.44 18.99
N ILE A 290 3.26 6.84 19.24
CA ILE A 290 2.28 6.53 18.19
C ILE A 290 1.89 7.82 17.46
N LEU A 291 1.53 8.87 18.20
CA LEU A 291 1.15 10.15 17.61
C LEU A 291 2.27 10.73 16.75
N LYS A 292 3.52 10.72 17.26
CA LYS A 292 4.69 11.18 16.52
C LYS A 292 4.94 10.35 15.26
N ASN A 293 4.79 9.03 15.34
CA ASN A 293 4.95 8.13 14.20
C ASN A 293 3.87 8.37 13.14
N LEU A 294 2.61 8.56 13.52
CA LEU A 294 1.54 8.91 12.58
C LEU A 294 1.83 10.24 11.86
N TYR A 295 2.36 11.25 12.55
CA TYR A 295 2.78 12.50 11.89
C TYR A 295 3.96 12.30 10.92
N ILE A 296 4.96 11.49 11.31
CA ILE A 296 6.07 11.12 10.42
C ILE A 296 5.54 10.36 9.20
N HIS A 297 4.61 9.44 9.39
CA HIS A 297 3.98 8.68 8.33
C HIS A 297 3.25 9.60 7.33
N ARG A 298 2.38 10.51 7.81
CA ARG A 298 1.68 11.51 6.97
C ARG A 298 2.67 12.33 6.12
N LYS A 299 3.76 12.79 6.72
CA LYS A 299 4.78 13.61 6.04
C LYS A 299 5.56 12.81 4.99
N THR A 300 5.92 11.57 5.30
CA THR A 300 6.82 10.74 4.50
C THR A 300 6.11 10.09 3.33
N PHE A 301 4.91 9.55 3.57
CA PHE A 301 4.16 8.79 2.57
C PHE A 301 3.10 9.62 1.84
N LYS A 302 2.94 10.91 2.20
CA LYS A 302 1.86 11.80 1.69
C LYS A 302 0.51 11.08 1.69
N SER A 303 0.25 10.32 2.73
CA SER A 303 -1.00 9.59 2.87
C SER A 303 -2.06 10.56 3.39
N GLU A 304 -2.94 11.02 2.51
CA GLU A 304 -4.24 11.60 2.92
C GLU A 304 -5.18 10.47 3.37
N ASN A 305 -4.64 9.52 4.16
CA ASN A 305 -5.35 8.36 4.66
C ASN A 305 -6.18 8.79 5.87
N PHE A 306 -7.50 8.79 5.69
CA PHE A 306 -8.45 9.20 6.74
C PHE A 306 -8.34 8.33 8.02
N LEU A 307 -7.89 7.07 7.92
CA LEU A 307 -7.66 6.21 9.10
C LEU A 307 -6.55 6.75 9.99
N ILE A 308 -5.46 7.23 9.37
CA ILE A 308 -4.35 7.86 10.07
C ILE A 308 -4.81 9.16 10.75
N GLN A 309 -5.64 9.95 10.07
CA GLN A 309 -6.16 11.21 10.62
C GLN A 309 -7.16 10.99 11.75
N LYS A 310 -8.06 9.99 11.62
CA LYS A 310 -8.90 9.52 12.73
C LYS A 310 -8.02 9.11 13.92
N GLY A 311 -6.96 8.33 13.69
CA GLY A 311 -6.00 7.92 14.71
C GLY A 311 -5.32 9.09 15.41
N VAL A 312 -4.84 10.09 14.65
CA VAL A 312 -4.25 11.32 15.18
C VAL A 312 -5.23 12.07 16.10
N ALA A 313 -6.48 12.23 15.69
CA ALA A 313 -7.50 12.90 16.50
C ALA A 313 -7.81 12.11 17.78
N LYS A 314 -8.01 10.79 17.66
CA LYS A 314 -8.30 9.88 18.79
C LYS A 314 -7.19 9.90 19.84
N ILE A 315 -5.93 9.78 19.41
CA ILE A 315 -4.79 9.78 20.33
C ILE A 315 -4.62 11.14 21.00
N ASN A 316 -4.81 12.26 20.28
CA ASN A 316 -4.80 13.58 20.90
C ASN A 316 -5.91 13.73 21.95
N LEU A 317 -7.10 13.17 21.71
CA LEU A 317 -8.19 13.18 22.68
C LEU A 317 -7.79 12.40 23.94
N ASP A 318 -7.23 11.20 23.75
CA ASP A 318 -6.78 10.27 24.78
C ASP A 318 -5.68 10.82 25.69
N ILE A 319 -4.78 11.65 25.16
CA ILE A 319 -3.70 12.32 25.93
C ILE A 319 -4.12 13.71 26.44
N GLY A 320 -5.38 14.09 26.26
CA GLY A 320 -5.93 15.35 26.78
C GLY A 320 -5.67 16.60 25.92
N ASN A 321 -5.12 16.46 24.71
CA ASN A 321 -4.93 17.55 23.74
C ASN A 321 -6.22 17.87 22.99
N ILE A 322 -7.28 18.20 23.73
CA ILE A 322 -8.67 18.32 23.24
C ILE A 322 -8.78 19.30 22.06
N ARG A 323 -8.10 20.45 22.11
CA ARG A 323 -8.11 21.44 21.02
C ARG A 323 -7.56 20.88 19.71
N VAL A 324 -6.47 20.10 19.78
CA VAL A 324 -5.85 19.50 18.58
C VAL A 324 -6.73 18.37 18.07
N ALA A 325 -7.28 17.54 18.96
CA ALA A 325 -8.23 16.49 18.61
C ALA A 325 -9.43 17.04 17.85
N ARG A 326 -10.01 18.16 18.32
CA ARG A 326 -11.09 18.88 17.64
C ARG A 326 -10.71 19.29 16.22
N ILE A 327 -9.58 19.98 16.06
CA ILE A 327 -9.12 20.47 14.75
C ILE A 327 -8.95 19.30 13.78
N GLU A 328 -8.31 18.21 14.21
CA GLU A 328 -8.09 17.04 13.35
C GLU A 328 -9.38 16.27 13.04
N ALA A 329 -10.32 16.20 13.99
CA ALA A 329 -11.64 15.59 13.80
C ALA A 329 -12.54 16.39 12.84
N GLU A 330 -12.57 17.72 12.98
CA GLU A 330 -13.29 18.62 12.06
C GLU A 330 -12.69 18.53 10.66
N LYS A 331 -11.35 18.56 10.57
CA LYS A 331 -10.64 18.37 9.31
C LYS A 331 -10.97 17.01 8.68
N ASN A 332 -11.01 15.94 9.48
CA ASN A 332 -11.38 14.60 9.01
C ASN A 332 -12.80 14.54 8.45
N LEU A 333 -13.78 15.17 9.11
CA LEU A 333 -15.14 15.21 8.57
C LEU A 333 -15.20 16.02 7.26
N HIS A 334 -14.60 17.22 7.24
CA HIS A 334 -14.62 18.11 6.09
C HIS A 334 -14.03 17.45 4.84
N GLU A 335 -12.85 16.87 4.97
CA GLU A 335 -12.17 16.26 3.83
C GLU A 335 -12.95 15.01 3.31
N ILE A 336 -13.72 14.27 4.16
CA ILE A 336 -14.58 13.15 3.71
C ILE A 336 -15.80 13.71 2.97
N LEU A 337 -16.41 14.78 3.49
CA LEU A 337 -17.58 15.38 2.86
C LEU A 337 -17.24 16.00 1.50
N ASP A 338 -16.10 16.68 1.40
CA ASP A 338 -15.66 17.41 0.20
C ASP A 338 -15.03 16.51 -0.88
N ASP A 339 -14.97 15.20 -0.67
CA ASP A 339 -14.28 14.24 -1.57
C ASP A 339 -12.84 14.64 -1.89
N SER A 340 -12.23 15.40 -0.97
CA SER A 340 -10.85 15.86 -1.09
C SER A 340 -9.85 14.82 -0.56
N PHE A 341 -10.34 13.69 -0.06
CA PHE A 341 -9.51 12.57 0.36
C PHE A 341 -9.16 11.58 -0.75
N ILE A 342 -7.97 11.02 -0.60
CA ILE A 342 -7.55 9.79 -1.28
C ILE A 342 -8.18 8.62 -0.51
N HIS A 343 -9.30 8.11 -1.02
CA HIS A 343 -9.84 6.83 -0.56
C HIS A 343 -8.86 5.71 -0.93
N TYR A 344 -8.27 5.06 0.08
CA TYR A 344 -7.84 3.67 -0.10
C TYR A 344 -9.11 2.84 -0.08
N ASN A 345 -9.73 2.62 -1.24
CA ASN A 345 -10.67 1.52 -1.39
C ASN A 345 -9.90 0.33 -1.99
N PRO A 346 -9.38 -0.59 -1.15
CA PRO A 346 -8.62 -1.74 -1.64
C PRO A 346 -9.51 -2.78 -2.33
N PHE A 347 -10.83 -2.62 -2.30
CA PHE A 347 -11.80 -3.63 -2.68
C PHE A 347 -12.18 -3.55 -4.16
N SER A 348 -12.31 -4.72 -4.79
CA SER A 348 -12.83 -4.87 -6.15
C SER A 348 -14.36 -4.73 -6.18
N LYS A 349 -15.01 -4.57 -7.35
CA LYS A 349 -16.48 -4.51 -7.47
C LYS A 349 -17.24 -5.65 -6.75
N GLU A 350 -16.71 -6.87 -6.78
CA GLU A 350 -17.29 -8.03 -6.08
C GLU A 350 -17.21 -7.89 -4.55
N ASP A 351 -16.22 -7.12 -4.08
CA ASP A 351 -16.02 -6.79 -2.67
C ASP A 351 -16.68 -5.46 -2.29
N TYR A 352 -17.07 -4.60 -3.25
CA TYR A 352 -17.69 -3.29 -3.00
C TYR A 352 -19.13 -3.41 -2.51
N GLU A 353 -19.91 -4.37 -3.04
CA GLU A 353 -21.23 -4.72 -2.51
C GLU A 353 -21.16 -5.26 -1.07
N LYS A 354 -19.97 -5.75 -0.67
CA LYS A 354 -19.67 -6.21 0.69
C LYS A 354 -18.87 -5.18 1.51
N GLY A 355 -18.35 -4.13 0.88
CA GLY A 355 -17.32 -3.24 1.43
C GLY A 355 -17.88 -2.03 2.16
N VAL A 356 -17.02 -1.32 2.88
CA VAL A 356 -17.38 -0.12 3.63
C VAL A 356 -17.76 1.02 2.67
N GLN A 357 -19.01 1.51 2.73
CA GLN A 357 -19.42 2.66 1.92
C GLN A 357 -18.91 3.99 2.51
N LYS A 358 -18.82 5.04 1.67
CA LYS A 358 -18.48 6.42 2.10
C LYS A 358 -19.29 6.87 3.32
N SER A 359 -20.58 6.52 3.34
CA SER A 359 -21.49 6.82 4.46
C SER A 359 -20.99 6.27 5.79
N THR A 360 -20.37 5.09 5.82
CA THR A 360 -19.78 4.54 7.05
C THR A 360 -18.59 5.38 7.53
N TYR A 361 -17.74 5.87 6.64
CA TYR A 361 -16.64 6.76 7.01
C TYR A 361 -17.13 8.12 7.52
N VAL A 362 -18.16 8.69 6.88
CA VAL A 362 -18.82 9.91 7.36
C VAL A 362 -19.42 9.69 8.75
N GLY A 363 -20.07 8.53 8.96
CA GLY A 363 -20.60 8.14 10.27
C GLY A 363 -19.53 8.11 11.35
N GLY A 364 -18.38 7.48 11.07
CA GLY A 364 -17.23 7.43 11.98
C GLY A 364 -16.63 8.80 12.29
N ALA A 365 -16.58 9.72 11.32
CA ALA A 365 -16.11 11.08 11.55
C ALA A 365 -17.04 11.89 12.45
N TYR A 366 -18.37 11.72 12.30
CA TYR A 366 -19.34 12.32 13.22
C TYR A 366 -19.26 11.72 14.62
N GLU A 367 -19.05 10.40 14.74
CA GLU A 367 -18.83 9.75 16.03
C GLU A 367 -17.61 10.33 16.74
N LEU A 368 -16.48 10.50 16.03
CA LEU A 368 -15.27 11.13 16.56
C LEU A 368 -15.53 12.56 17.09
N LEU A 369 -16.29 13.38 16.34
CA LEU A 369 -16.70 14.71 16.80
C LEU A 369 -17.62 14.66 18.02
N ALA A 370 -18.51 13.67 18.11
CA ALA A 370 -19.32 13.47 19.30
C ALA A 370 -18.44 13.19 20.54
N GLU A 371 -17.38 12.39 20.41
CA GLU A 371 -16.47 12.11 21.51
C GLU A 371 -15.75 13.36 21.99
N VAL A 372 -15.24 14.17 21.06
CA VAL A 372 -14.58 15.44 21.38
C VAL A 372 -15.53 16.36 22.15
N ASN A 373 -16.79 16.46 21.71
CA ASN A 373 -17.79 17.30 22.38
C ASN A 373 -18.22 16.74 23.73
N GLU A 374 -18.27 15.42 23.89
CA GLU A 374 -18.52 14.79 25.17
C GLU A 374 -17.42 15.14 26.19
N VAL A 375 -16.15 15.06 25.80
CA VAL A 375 -15.01 15.40 26.66
C VAL A 375 -15.00 16.90 27.00
N GLU A 376 -15.39 17.76 26.07
CA GLU A 376 -15.58 19.20 26.31
C GLU A 376 -16.86 19.55 27.10
N LYS A 377 -17.67 18.54 27.50
CA LYS A 377 -18.96 18.71 28.18
C LYS A 377 -20.01 19.50 27.37
N LYS A 378 -19.88 19.51 26.03
CA LYS A 378 -20.86 20.08 25.08
C LYS A 378 -21.86 18.99 24.68
N TYR A 379 -22.63 18.50 25.65
CA TYR A 379 -23.45 17.30 25.49
C TYR A 379 -24.54 17.43 24.42
N GLU A 380 -25.19 18.59 24.30
CA GLU A 380 -26.20 18.83 23.26
C GLU A 380 -25.59 18.65 21.85
N GLN A 381 -24.42 19.24 21.62
CA GLN A 381 -23.72 19.12 20.35
C GLN A 381 -23.22 17.68 20.11
N ALA A 382 -22.77 16.98 21.16
CA ALA A 382 -22.39 15.57 21.07
C ALA A 382 -23.57 14.70 20.62
N ILE A 383 -24.77 14.95 21.15
CA ILE A 383 -26.00 14.24 20.75
C ILE A 383 -26.32 14.49 19.27
N VAL A 384 -26.25 15.74 18.81
CA VAL A 384 -26.47 16.09 17.40
C VAL A 384 -25.52 15.31 16.49
N TYR A 385 -24.25 15.19 16.86
CA TYR A 385 -23.29 14.42 16.08
C TYR A 385 -23.56 12.90 16.11
N LEU A 386 -24.01 12.33 17.23
CA LEU A 386 -24.41 10.91 17.29
C LEU A 386 -25.65 10.62 16.43
N ASP A 387 -26.57 11.59 16.30
CA ASP A 387 -27.71 11.48 15.39
C ASP A 387 -27.27 11.49 13.92
N SER A 388 -26.36 12.39 13.55
CA SER A 388 -25.72 12.40 12.24
C SER A 388 -25.00 11.09 11.95
N ALA A 389 -24.18 10.59 12.89
CA ALA A 389 -23.49 9.31 12.75
C ALA A 389 -24.48 8.16 12.49
N SER A 390 -25.55 8.08 13.28
CA SER A 390 -26.61 7.08 13.13
C SER A 390 -27.30 7.15 11.76
N TYR A 391 -27.58 8.35 11.26
CA TYR A 391 -28.19 8.56 9.95
C TYR A 391 -27.29 8.01 8.83
N PHE A 392 -26.00 8.35 8.84
CA PHE A 392 -25.06 7.89 7.82
C PHE A 392 -24.80 6.38 7.90
N TYR A 393 -24.66 5.82 9.11
CA TYR A 393 -24.52 4.39 9.31
C TYR A 393 -25.73 3.55 8.88
N ARG A 394 -26.92 4.14 8.74
CA ARG A 394 -28.13 3.48 8.22
C ARG A 394 -28.21 3.53 6.69
N LYS A 395 -27.53 4.47 6.04
CA LYS A 395 -27.46 4.55 4.58
C LYS A 395 -26.59 3.45 3.98
N ASP A 396 -25.64 2.93 4.73
CA ASP A 396 -24.91 1.71 4.36
C ASP A 396 -25.75 0.47 4.70
N ILE A 397 -26.68 0.12 3.79
CA ILE A 397 -27.65 -0.99 3.95
C ILE A 397 -26.92 -2.33 4.12
N SER A 398 -25.69 -2.44 3.63
CA SER A 398 -24.89 -3.67 3.68
C SER A 398 -24.39 -3.98 5.10
N ASN A 399 -24.18 -2.97 5.95
CA ASN A 399 -23.84 -3.10 7.37
C ASN A 399 -22.66 -4.05 7.69
N ASN A 400 -21.81 -4.36 6.70
CA ASN A 400 -20.90 -5.51 6.75
C ASN A 400 -19.57 -5.23 7.49
N PHE A 401 -19.24 -3.96 7.76
CA PHE A 401 -17.96 -3.56 8.33
C PHE A 401 -18.12 -2.49 9.42
N LYS A 402 -18.80 -2.83 10.51
CA LYS A 402 -18.83 -1.98 11.71
C LYS A 402 -17.85 -2.49 12.75
N SER A 403 -16.89 -1.65 13.13
CA SER A 403 -16.32 -1.70 14.48
C SER A 403 -17.33 -1.20 15.53
N THR A 404 -18.25 -0.29 15.16
CA THR A 404 -19.29 0.26 16.05
C THR A 404 -20.73 -0.06 15.58
N LEU A 405 -21.49 -0.82 16.36
CA LEU A 405 -22.91 -1.11 16.11
C LEU A 405 -23.81 0.13 16.31
N ILE A 406 -24.89 0.27 15.54
CA ILE A 406 -25.89 1.37 15.74
C ILE A 406 -26.45 1.35 17.17
N SER A 407 -26.55 0.17 17.79
CA SER A 407 -26.92 0.03 19.19
C SER A 407 -25.92 0.68 20.15
N GLN A 408 -24.62 0.64 19.86
CA GLN A 408 -23.59 1.30 20.67
C GLN A 408 -23.71 2.84 20.58
N ILE A 409 -23.99 3.38 19.39
CA ILE A 409 -24.29 4.82 19.22
C ILE A 409 -25.53 5.22 20.03
N SER A 410 -26.58 4.41 19.96
CA SER A 410 -27.83 4.64 20.70
C SER A 410 -27.60 4.61 22.23
N ASN A 411 -26.80 3.65 22.70
CA ASN A 411 -26.44 3.51 24.11
C ASN A 411 -25.60 4.70 24.60
N ARG A 412 -24.63 5.15 23.80
CA ARG A 412 -23.80 6.31 24.14
C ARG A 412 -24.63 7.59 24.18
N LYS A 413 -25.54 7.79 23.22
CA LYS A 413 -26.48 8.92 23.23
C LYS A 413 -27.33 8.91 24.51
N ALA A 414 -27.92 7.76 24.86
CA ALA A 414 -28.72 7.62 26.07
C ALA A 414 -27.93 7.86 27.36
N TYR A 415 -26.64 7.51 27.37
CA TYR A 415 -25.73 7.81 28.49
C TYR A 415 -25.43 9.30 28.61
N ILE A 416 -25.11 9.98 27.50
CA ILE A 416 -24.85 11.43 27.48
C ILE A 416 -26.09 12.22 27.88
N GLN A 417 -27.30 11.81 27.46
CA GLN A 417 -28.57 12.45 27.84
C GLN A 417 -28.87 12.41 29.35
N LYS A 418 -28.16 11.58 30.13
CA LYS A 418 -28.30 11.49 31.59
C LYS A 418 -27.29 12.36 32.35
N LYS A 419 -26.30 12.95 31.66
CA LYS A 419 -25.32 13.90 32.21
C LYS A 419 -25.85 15.32 32.07
#